data_AF-A0AAJ4Z842-F1
#
_entry.id   AF-A0AAJ4Z842-F1
#
_cell.length_a   1.000
_cell.length_b   1.000
_cell.length_c   1.000
_cell.angle_alpha   90.00
_cell.angle_beta   90.00
_cell.angle_gamma   90.00
#
_symmetry.space_group_name_H-M   'P 1'
#
loop_
_entity.id
_entity.type
_entity.pdbx_description
1 polymer ?
#
loop_
_entity_poly.entity_id
_entity_poly.type
_entity_poly.pdbx_seq_one_letter_code
_entity_poly.pdbx_strand_id
1 'polypeptide(L)'
;MKHRFLTYEQLSQLKTYWETGVSQAELAHLYPSHTWCALQTQAREAGAKRPTKKALLREQLIRYMSQNTGVTIAQAAGDLSCSVTRVRRLFYELHRDKTIYIAGFRRAAPVYACGPGPDMTRHAWAEQKLRANRDVREKSTVKDGPNIVFTRASEQPCTVARDPLMAAFYGPM
;
A
#
# COMPACT_ATOMS: atom_id res chain seq x y z
N MET A 1 17.81 6.14 44.05
CA MET A 1 16.81 5.16 44.56
C MET A 1 16.15 4.48 43.37
N LYS A 2 16.16 3.14 43.32
CA LYS A 2 15.39 2.39 42.29
C LYS A 2 13.93 2.38 42.75
N HIS A 3 13.08 3.21 42.15
CA HIS A 3 11.64 3.14 42.41
C HIS A 3 11.16 1.77 41.93
N ARG A 4 10.73 0.93 42.89
CA ARG A 4 10.26 -0.43 42.64
C ARG A 4 8.85 -0.44 42.03
N PHE A 5 8.13 0.66 42.17
CA PHE A 5 6.76 0.86 41.71
C PHE A 5 6.67 2.12 40.86
N LEU A 6 5.94 2.01 39.76
CA LEU A 6 5.59 3.14 38.91
C LEU A 6 4.58 4.03 39.62
N THR A 7 4.70 5.34 39.39
CA THR A 7 3.67 6.31 39.81
C THR A 7 2.37 6.08 39.03
N TYR A 8 1.26 6.61 39.52
CA TYR A 8 -0.04 6.48 38.85
C TYR A 8 -0.01 6.98 37.40
N GLU A 9 0.63 8.12 37.14
CA GLU A 9 0.78 8.67 35.79
C GLU A 9 1.59 7.74 34.89
N GLN A 10 2.70 7.19 35.39
CA GLN A 10 3.51 6.22 34.65
C GLN A 10 2.77 4.92 34.40
N LEU A 11 1.91 4.45 35.33
CA LEU A 11 1.06 3.28 35.10
C LEU A 11 0.02 3.53 34.01
N SER A 12 -0.57 4.74 33.96
CA SER A 12 -1.49 5.14 32.89
C SER A 12 -0.80 5.20 31.52
N GLN A 13 0.41 5.75 31.47
CA GLN A 13 1.24 5.77 30.26
C GLN A 13 1.65 4.37 29.83
N LEU A 14 2.13 3.54 30.78
CA LEU A 14 2.48 2.15 30.52
C LEU A 14 1.28 1.39 29.95
N LYS A 15 0.09 1.56 30.51
CA LYS A 15 -1.14 0.94 29.98
C LYS A 15 -1.39 1.35 28.54
N THR A 16 -1.30 2.64 28.24
CA THR A 16 -1.45 3.16 26.87
C THR A 16 -0.44 2.51 25.91
N TYR A 17 0.85 2.52 26.27
CA TYR A 17 1.90 1.92 25.44
C TYR A 17 1.74 0.40 25.26
N TRP A 18 1.24 -0.27 26.30
CA TRP A 18 1.00 -1.71 26.28
C TRP A 18 -0.15 -2.08 25.34
N GLU A 19 -1.22 -1.28 25.35
CA GLU A 19 -2.40 -1.44 24.51
C GLU A 19 -2.14 -1.06 23.05
N THR A 20 -1.26 -0.09 22.79
CA THR A 20 -0.75 0.18 21.43
C THR A 20 0.25 -0.88 20.94
N GLY A 21 0.67 -1.79 21.82
CA GLY A 21 1.58 -2.89 21.52
C GLY A 21 2.99 -2.45 21.11
N VAL A 22 3.50 -1.41 21.77
CA VAL A 22 4.90 -0.96 21.68
C VAL A 22 5.86 -2.14 21.84
N SER A 23 6.98 -2.11 21.11
CA SER A 23 7.96 -3.19 21.17
C SER A 23 8.61 -3.27 22.55
N GLN A 24 9.13 -4.46 22.87
CA GLN A 24 9.85 -4.65 24.14
C GLN A 24 11.10 -3.75 24.23
N ALA A 25 11.79 -3.54 23.11
CA ALA A 25 12.98 -2.69 23.07
C ALA A 25 12.63 -1.22 23.37
N GLU A 26 11.58 -0.70 22.77
CA GLU A 26 11.11 0.68 23.04
C GLU A 26 10.66 0.84 24.49
N LEU A 27 9.94 -0.14 25.06
CA LEU A 27 9.55 -0.11 26.48
C LEU A 27 10.77 -0.15 27.41
N ALA A 28 11.82 -0.89 27.06
CA ALA A 28 13.07 -0.91 27.82
C ALA A 28 13.80 0.45 27.77
N HIS A 29 13.72 1.17 26.66
CA HIS A 29 14.24 2.53 26.56
C HIS A 29 13.44 3.55 27.37
N LEU A 30 12.10 3.43 27.39
CA LEU A 30 11.23 4.32 28.17
C LEU A 30 11.32 4.08 29.68
N TYR A 31 11.56 2.83 30.10
CA TYR A 31 11.64 2.44 31.50
C TYR A 31 12.96 1.71 31.81
N PRO A 32 14.12 2.40 31.71
CA PRO A 32 15.44 1.76 31.85
C PRO A 32 15.69 1.22 33.27
N SER A 33 14.95 1.73 34.26
CA SER A 33 15.02 1.31 35.65
C SER A 33 14.23 0.04 35.97
N HIS A 34 13.40 -0.45 35.03
CA HIS A 34 12.50 -1.59 35.23
C HIS A 34 12.87 -2.76 34.33
N THR A 35 12.73 -3.98 34.86
CA THR A 35 12.88 -5.19 34.04
C THR A 35 11.60 -5.43 33.24
N TRP A 36 11.74 -6.17 32.14
CA TRP A 36 10.58 -6.56 31.31
C TRP A 36 9.48 -7.25 32.14
N CYS A 37 9.86 -8.18 33.01
CA CYS A 37 8.91 -8.88 33.88
C CYS A 37 8.18 -7.92 34.83
N ALA A 38 8.88 -6.92 35.39
CA ALA A 38 8.25 -5.93 36.27
C ALA A 38 7.18 -5.10 35.53
N LEU A 39 7.51 -4.62 34.32
CA LEU A 39 6.58 -3.88 33.48
C LEU A 39 5.37 -4.75 33.08
N GLN A 40 5.61 -6.02 32.76
CA GLN A 40 4.55 -6.96 32.41
C GLN A 40 3.58 -7.21 33.57
N THR A 41 4.10 -7.39 34.78
CA THR A 41 3.26 -7.55 35.98
C THR A 41 2.44 -6.29 36.24
N GLN A 42 3.08 -5.12 36.23
CA GLN A 42 2.41 -3.84 36.47
C GLN A 42 1.34 -3.52 35.41
N ALA A 43 1.62 -3.81 34.14
CA ALA A 43 0.64 -3.64 33.07
C ALA A 43 -0.58 -4.57 33.26
N ARG A 44 -0.37 -5.82 33.70
CA ARG A 44 -1.45 -6.76 33.99
C ARG A 44 -2.28 -6.32 35.19
N GLU A 45 -1.64 -5.85 36.25
CA GLU A 45 -2.32 -5.29 37.43
C GLU A 45 -3.16 -4.05 37.08
N ALA A 46 -2.68 -3.23 36.15
CA ALA A 46 -3.42 -2.09 35.59
C ALA A 46 -4.54 -2.50 34.60
N GLY A 47 -4.73 -3.80 34.36
CA GLY A 47 -5.74 -4.35 33.45
C GLY A 47 -5.43 -4.16 31.97
N ALA A 48 -4.19 -3.84 31.59
CA ALA A 48 -3.80 -3.63 30.21
C ALA A 48 -3.82 -4.94 29.41
N LYS A 49 -4.46 -4.92 28.24
CA LYS A 49 -4.51 -6.07 27.32
C LYS A 49 -3.58 -5.82 26.14
N ARG A 50 -2.61 -6.71 25.94
CA ARG A 50 -1.70 -6.59 24.79
C ARG A 50 -2.45 -6.93 23.50
N PRO A 51 -2.36 -6.10 22.45
CA PRO A 51 -3.01 -6.35 21.18
C PRO A 51 -2.43 -7.61 20.51
N THR A 52 -3.28 -8.32 19.76
CA THR A 52 -2.84 -9.48 18.98
C THR A 52 -2.00 -9.03 17.79
N LYS A 53 -1.14 -9.92 17.27
CA LYS A 53 -0.37 -9.67 16.03
C LYS A 53 -1.25 -9.28 14.84
N LYS A 54 -2.53 -9.70 14.84
CA LYS A 54 -3.51 -9.34 13.82
C LYS A 54 -3.98 -7.89 14.00
N ALA A 55 -4.31 -7.49 15.22
CA ALA A 55 -4.74 -6.12 15.53
C ALA A 55 -3.63 -5.10 15.22
N LEU A 56 -2.39 -5.39 15.61
CA LEU A 56 -1.24 -4.55 15.27
C LEU A 56 -1.07 -4.37 13.76
N LEU A 57 -1.14 -5.47 13.01
CA LEU A 57 -1.02 -5.40 11.55
C LEU A 57 -2.20 -4.62 10.92
N ARG A 58 -3.41 -4.74 11.48
CA ARG A 58 -4.59 -3.97 11.04
C ARG A 58 -4.35 -2.47 11.21
N GLU A 59 -3.86 -2.04 12.38
CA GLU A 59 -3.57 -0.63 12.65
C GLU A 59 -2.41 -0.09 11.80
N GLN A 60 -1.34 -0.87 11.65
CA GLN A 60 -0.22 -0.54 10.76
C GLN A 60 -0.71 -0.35 9.31
N LEU A 61 -1.60 -1.23 8.84
CA LEU A 61 -2.18 -1.13 7.50
C LEU A 61 -3.00 0.15 7.32
N ILE A 62 -3.85 0.48 8.30
CA ILE A 62 -4.66 1.71 8.28
C ILE A 62 -3.76 2.94 8.22
N ARG A 63 -2.71 2.98 9.06
CA ARG A 63 -1.72 4.08 9.06
C ARG A 63 -0.99 4.19 7.73
N TYR A 64 -0.59 3.05 7.15
CA TYR A 64 0.04 3.03 5.83
C TYR A 64 -0.91 3.54 4.74
N MET A 65 -2.18 3.15 4.76
CA MET A 65 -3.19 3.59 3.78
C MET A 65 -3.64 5.04 3.98
N SER A 66 -3.54 5.60 5.18
CA SER A 66 -3.81 7.03 5.40
C SER A 66 -2.69 7.92 4.87
N GLN A 67 -1.47 7.40 4.80
CA GLN A 67 -0.29 8.11 4.25
C GLN A 67 -0.18 7.96 2.73
N ASN A 68 -0.68 6.85 2.17
CA ASN A 68 -0.57 6.54 0.74
C ASN A 68 -1.92 6.65 0.02
N THR A 69 -1.99 7.49 -1.01
CA THR A 69 -3.19 7.60 -1.85
C THR A 69 -3.27 6.44 -2.83
N GLY A 70 -4.25 5.55 -2.65
CA GLY A 70 -4.52 4.47 -3.59
C GLY A 70 -3.51 3.32 -3.47
N VAL A 71 -3.85 2.34 -2.64
CA VAL A 71 -2.98 1.21 -2.30
C VAL A 71 -3.49 -0.08 -2.95
N THR A 72 -2.58 -0.87 -3.52
CA THR A 72 -2.88 -2.24 -3.94
C THR A 72 -2.44 -3.25 -2.89
N ILE A 73 -3.10 -4.41 -2.83
CA ILE A 73 -2.76 -5.48 -1.87
C ILE A 73 -1.30 -5.92 -2.01
N ALA A 74 -0.80 -6.04 -3.25
CA ALA A 74 0.59 -6.45 -3.50
C ALA A 74 1.60 -5.42 -3.01
N GLN A 75 1.31 -4.12 -3.21
CA GLN A 75 2.16 -3.04 -2.72
C GLN A 75 2.20 -3.00 -1.19
N ALA A 76 1.03 -3.06 -0.53
CA ALA A 76 0.97 -3.13 0.93
C ALA A 76 1.70 -4.35 1.50
N ALA A 77 1.63 -5.50 0.82
CA ALA A 77 2.34 -6.70 1.24
C ALA A 77 3.87 -6.55 1.12
N GLY A 78 4.35 -5.93 0.05
CA GLY A 78 5.78 -5.63 -0.15
C GLY A 78 6.30 -4.66 0.91
N ASP A 79 5.63 -3.51 1.06
CA ASP A 79 6.09 -2.43 1.93
C ASP A 79 6.05 -2.82 3.42
N LEU A 80 5.05 -3.62 3.83
CA LEU A 80 4.92 -4.11 5.21
C LEU A 80 5.65 -5.44 5.46
N SER A 81 6.43 -5.95 4.49
CA SER A 81 7.12 -7.25 4.58
C SER A 81 6.22 -8.39 5.05
N CYS A 82 4.98 -8.44 4.54
CA CYS A 82 3.94 -9.37 4.96
C CYS A 82 3.48 -10.27 3.81
N SER A 83 2.95 -11.45 4.13
CA SER A 83 2.41 -12.33 3.08
C SER A 83 1.16 -11.72 2.44
N VAL A 84 1.07 -11.83 1.11
CA VAL A 84 -0.06 -11.33 0.31
C VAL A 84 -1.39 -11.92 0.79
N THR A 85 -1.41 -13.19 1.20
CA THR A 85 -2.62 -13.86 1.71
C THR A 85 -3.11 -13.27 3.02
N ARG A 86 -2.20 -12.91 3.92
CA ARG A 86 -2.54 -12.30 5.21
C ARG A 86 -3.04 -10.88 5.04
N VAL A 87 -2.37 -10.09 4.20
CA VAL A 87 -2.80 -8.73 3.86
C VAL A 87 -4.15 -8.76 3.16
N ARG A 88 -4.36 -9.66 2.19
CA ARG A 88 -5.64 -9.83 1.51
C ARG A 88 -6.81 -10.08 2.47
N ARG A 89 -6.63 -10.96 3.47
CA ARG A 89 -7.67 -11.21 4.49
C ARG A 89 -8.01 -9.93 5.27
N LEU A 90 -7.00 -9.15 5.67
CA LEU A 90 -7.21 -7.88 6.37
C LEU A 90 -7.90 -6.83 5.50
N PHE A 91 -7.56 -6.76 4.21
CA PHE A 91 -8.26 -5.87 3.28
C PHE A 91 -9.75 -6.22 3.18
N TYR A 92 -10.10 -7.50 3.09
CA TYR A 92 -11.52 -7.91 3.09
C TYR A 92 -12.24 -7.54 4.38
N GLU A 93 -11.59 -7.70 5.53
CA GLU A 93 -12.16 -7.29 6.81
C GLU A 93 -12.37 -5.77 6.88
N LEU A 94 -11.36 -4.99 6.50
CA LEU A 94 -11.45 -3.53 6.49
C LEU A 94 -12.47 -2.99 5.49
N HIS A 95 -12.62 -3.66 4.34
CA HIS A 95 -13.62 -3.32 3.34
C HIS A 95 -15.04 -3.64 3.83
N ARG A 96 -15.23 -4.79 4.48
CA ARG A 96 -16.49 -5.15 5.13
C ARG A 96 -16.87 -4.16 6.24
N ASP A 97 -15.89 -3.69 7.01
CA ASP A 97 -16.05 -2.68 8.05
C ASP A 97 -16.28 -1.26 7.48
N LYS A 98 -16.22 -1.08 6.15
CA LYS A 98 -16.30 0.22 5.43
C LYS A 98 -15.21 1.22 5.84
N THR A 99 -14.10 0.73 6.37
CA THR A 99 -12.91 1.54 6.69
C THR A 99 -12.14 1.91 5.42
N ILE A 100 -12.23 1.06 4.40
CA ILE A 100 -11.61 1.27 3.08
C ILE A 100 -12.64 1.00 1.99
N TYR A 101 -12.46 1.62 0.83
CA TYR A 101 -13.28 1.42 -0.36
C TYR A 101 -12.42 1.25 -1.61
N ILE A 102 -13.00 0.69 -2.66
CA ILE A 102 -12.32 0.57 -3.97
C ILE A 102 -12.40 1.92 -4.68
N ALA A 103 -11.26 2.62 -4.76
CA ALA A 103 -11.17 3.92 -5.44
C ALA A 103 -11.01 3.79 -6.96
N GLY A 104 -10.53 2.65 -7.45
CA GLY A 104 -10.35 2.41 -8.87
C GLY A 104 -9.55 1.15 -9.16
N PHE A 105 -9.00 1.05 -10.38
CA PHE A 105 -8.25 -0.12 -10.81
C PHE A 105 -6.95 0.26 -11.53
N ARG A 106 -5.86 -0.40 -11.14
CA ARG A 106 -4.58 -0.34 -11.85
C ARG A 106 -4.40 -1.63 -12.63
N ARG A 107 -4.46 -1.54 -13.97
CA ARG A 107 -4.53 -2.70 -14.88
C ARG A 107 -5.74 -3.58 -14.54
N ALA A 108 -5.51 -4.72 -13.89
CA ALA A 108 -6.56 -5.64 -13.44
C ALA A 108 -6.71 -5.69 -11.91
N ALA A 109 -5.89 -4.96 -11.16
CA ALA A 109 -5.89 -4.98 -9.69
C ALA A 109 -6.72 -3.83 -9.11
N PRO A 110 -7.57 -4.10 -8.08
CA PRO A 110 -8.27 -3.06 -7.36
C PRO A 110 -7.29 -2.20 -6.55
N VAL A 111 -7.57 -0.90 -6.53
CA VAL A 111 -6.86 0.12 -5.77
C VAL A 111 -7.79 0.60 -4.66
N TYR A 112 -7.34 0.51 -3.42
CA TYR A 112 -8.12 0.87 -2.24
C TYR A 112 -7.68 2.21 -1.68
N ALA A 113 -8.63 2.96 -1.14
CA ALA A 113 -8.36 4.19 -0.39
C ALA A 113 -8.96 4.09 1.01
N CYS A 114 -8.38 4.84 1.96
CA CYS A 114 -8.85 4.91 3.33
C CYS A 114 -10.05 5.87 3.45
N GLY A 115 -11.00 5.53 4.30
CA GLY A 115 -12.19 6.34 4.60
C GLY A 115 -13.49 5.73 4.07
N PRO A 116 -14.63 6.34 4.40
CA PRO A 116 -15.92 5.94 3.85
C PRO A 116 -16.03 6.41 2.40
N GLY A 117 -16.40 5.51 1.49
CA GLY A 117 -16.62 5.85 0.09
C GLY A 117 -17.39 4.75 -0.65
N PRO A 118 -18.04 5.07 -1.78
CA PRO A 118 -18.66 4.07 -2.63
C PRO A 118 -17.59 3.28 -3.38
N ASP A 119 -17.81 1.98 -3.56
CA ASP A 119 -16.91 1.17 -4.39
C ASP A 119 -17.05 1.53 -5.86
N MET A 120 -15.94 1.92 -6.47
CA MET A 120 -15.82 2.10 -7.90
C MET A 120 -15.92 0.75 -8.59
N THR A 121 -16.91 0.57 -9.47
CA THR A 121 -16.99 -0.63 -10.31
C THR A 121 -16.00 -0.54 -11.47
N ARG A 122 -15.60 -1.69 -12.01
CA ARG A 122 -14.68 -1.74 -13.15
C ARG A 122 -15.25 -1.05 -14.40
N HIS A 123 -16.56 -1.12 -14.60
CA HIS A 123 -17.26 -0.45 -15.69
C HIS A 123 -17.23 1.07 -15.51
N ALA A 124 -17.61 1.57 -14.34
CA ALA A 124 -17.54 3.01 -14.03
C ALA A 124 -16.13 3.57 -14.18
N TRP A 125 -15.12 2.82 -13.73
CA TRP A 125 -13.71 3.18 -13.92
C TRP A 125 -13.30 3.23 -15.40
N ALA A 126 -13.71 2.24 -16.20
CA ALA A 126 -13.41 2.20 -17.63
C ALA A 126 -14.07 3.37 -18.38
N GLU A 127 -15.33 3.68 -18.07
CA GLU A 127 -16.04 4.83 -18.64
C GLU A 127 -15.37 6.16 -18.28
N GLN A 128 -14.99 6.34 -17.01
CA GLN A 128 -14.28 7.53 -16.56
C GLN A 128 -12.94 7.69 -17.30
N LYS A 129 -12.19 6.60 -17.50
CA LYS A 129 -10.94 6.62 -18.26
C LYS A 129 -11.17 6.96 -19.75
N LEU A 130 -12.24 6.43 -20.35
CA LEU A 130 -12.61 6.76 -21.74
C LEU A 130 -13.01 8.23 -21.89
N ARG A 131 -13.77 8.79 -20.94
CA ARG A 131 -14.12 10.22 -20.91
C ARG A 131 -12.88 11.09 -20.77
N ALA A 132 -12.00 10.79 -19.81
CA ALA A 132 -10.75 11.52 -19.64
C ALA A 132 -9.87 11.51 -20.91
N ASN A 133 -9.81 10.39 -21.61
CA ASN A 133 -9.09 10.31 -22.89
C ASN A 133 -9.75 11.13 -24.00
N ARG A 134 -11.09 11.21 -24.04
CA ARG A 134 -11.83 12.07 -24.98
C ARG A 134 -11.59 13.55 -24.69
N ASP A 135 -11.65 13.95 -23.43
CA ASP A 135 -11.44 15.35 -23.02
C ASP A 135 -10.00 15.82 -23.29
N VAL A 136 -9.00 14.94 -23.10
CA VAL A 136 -7.61 15.22 -23.51
C VAL A 136 -7.50 15.37 -25.02
N ARG A 137 -8.22 14.53 -25.79
CA ARG A 137 -8.25 14.62 -27.25
C ARG A 137 -8.89 15.91 -27.73
N GLU A 138 -9.99 16.35 -27.12
CA GLU A 138 -10.66 17.63 -27.42
C GLU A 138 -9.83 18.86 -27.00
N LYS A 139 -9.08 18.78 -25.89
CA LYS A 139 -8.12 19.84 -25.51
C LYS A 139 -6.90 19.90 -26.42
N SER A 140 -6.52 18.78 -27.06
CA SER A 140 -5.44 18.74 -28.05
C SER A 140 -5.87 19.18 -29.46
N THR A 141 -7.18 19.35 -29.72
CA THR A 141 -7.69 19.84 -31.01
C THR A 141 -7.71 21.36 -31.14
N VAL A 142 -7.28 22.11 -30.11
CA VAL A 142 -7.13 23.57 -30.19
C VAL A 142 -5.65 23.93 -30.04
N LYS A 143 -4.91 23.85 -31.16
CA LYS A 143 -3.89 24.82 -31.58
C LYS A 143 -3.39 24.48 -32.98
N ASP A 144 -3.48 25.47 -33.85
CA ASP A 144 -2.89 25.58 -35.17
C ASP A 144 -1.44 25.06 -35.22
N GLY A 145 -1.17 24.17 -36.17
CA GLY A 145 0.16 23.62 -36.49
C GLY A 145 0.02 22.66 -37.67
N PRO A 146 1.02 22.59 -38.58
CA PRO A 146 0.84 21.99 -39.90
C PRO A 146 0.41 20.53 -39.78
N ASN A 147 -0.70 20.24 -40.45
CA ASN A 147 -1.38 18.95 -40.46
C ASN A 147 -0.44 17.89 -41.06
N ILE A 148 0.18 17.05 -40.22
CA ILE A 148 0.93 15.89 -40.70
C ILE A 148 -0.11 14.83 -41.08
N VAL A 149 -0.38 14.75 -42.37
CA VAL A 149 -1.14 13.65 -42.97
C VAL A 149 -0.33 12.38 -42.80
N PHE A 150 -0.79 11.44 -41.96
CA PHE A 150 -0.29 10.07 -41.99
C PHE A 150 -0.81 9.40 -43.26
N THR A 151 -0.08 9.54 -44.36
CA THR A 151 -0.26 8.67 -45.53
C THR A 151 -0.01 7.23 -45.07
N ARG A 152 -1.02 6.38 -45.26
CA ARG A 152 -0.93 4.93 -45.04
C ARG A 152 0.37 4.40 -45.66
N ALA A 153 1.16 3.68 -44.87
CA ALA A 153 2.37 3.03 -45.34
C ALA A 153 1.99 2.09 -46.49
N SER A 154 2.54 2.35 -47.67
CA SER A 154 2.64 1.38 -48.75
C SER A 154 3.38 0.15 -48.25
N GLU A 155 2.85 -1.04 -48.52
CA GLU A 155 3.54 -2.32 -48.32
C GLU A 155 4.88 -2.29 -49.06
N GLN A 156 5.96 -1.99 -48.34
CA GLN A 156 7.32 -2.18 -48.82
C GLN A 156 7.78 -3.57 -48.38
N PRO A 157 8.24 -4.42 -49.31
CA PRO A 157 8.82 -5.71 -48.93
C PRO A 157 10.05 -5.47 -48.06
N CYS A 158 10.03 -6.02 -46.86
CA CYS A 158 11.11 -5.92 -45.89
C CYS A 158 12.34 -6.65 -46.44
N THR A 159 13.29 -5.92 -47.03
CA THR A 159 14.62 -6.46 -47.34
C THR A 159 15.38 -6.62 -46.04
N VAL A 160 15.56 -7.86 -45.60
CA VAL A 160 16.37 -8.22 -44.44
C VAL A 160 17.82 -7.78 -44.70
N ALA A 161 18.22 -6.66 -44.09
CA ALA A 161 19.61 -6.24 -44.07
C ALA A 161 20.40 -7.24 -43.20
N ARG A 162 21.26 -8.04 -43.82
CA ARG A 162 22.20 -8.92 -43.13
C ARG A 162 23.19 -8.05 -42.34
N ASP A 163 23.06 -8.06 -41.03
CA ASP A 163 24.03 -7.49 -40.12
C ASP A 163 25.35 -8.30 -40.23
N PRO A 164 26.47 -7.70 -40.67
CA PRO A 164 27.73 -8.41 -40.86
C PRO A 164 28.28 -9.03 -39.55
N LEU A 165 27.86 -8.54 -38.39
CA LEU A 165 28.23 -9.13 -37.09
C LEU A 165 27.52 -10.46 -36.85
N MET A 166 26.28 -10.63 -37.30
CA MET A 166 25.50 -11.86 -37.09
C MET A 166 25.96 -13.01 -37.99
N ALA A 167 26.54 -12.72 -39.16
CA ALA A 167 27.09 -13.74 -40.06
C ALA A 167 28.31 -14.48 -39.47
N ALA A 168 29.05 -13.84 -38.57
CA ALA A 168 30.21 -14.46 -37.90
C ALA A 168 29.82 -15.48 -36.82
N PHE A 169 28.64 -15.32 -36.20
CA PHE A 169 28.20 -16.20 -35.11
C PHE A 169 27.46 -17.45 -35.60
N TYR A 170 26.73 -17.36 -36.71
CA TYR A 170 25.84 -18.45 -37.13
C TYR A 170 26.20 -19.09 -38.48
N GLY A 171 27.22 -18.58 -39.16
CA GLY A 171 27.61 -19.08 -40.48
C GLY A 171 26.53 -18.84 -41.55
N PRO A 172 26.86 -19.00 -42.83
CA PRO A 172 25.89 -18.85 -43.90
C PRO A 172 24.89 -20.03 -43.85
N MET A 173 23.62 -19.72 -43.54
CA MET A 173 22.48 -20.56 -43.92
C MET A 173 21.82 -19.99 -45.18
#